data_AF-A0ABD2R205-F1
#
_entry.id   AF-A0ABD2R205-F1
#
_cell.length_a   1.000
_cell.length_b   1.000
_cell.length_c   1.000
_cell.angle_alpha   90.00
_cell.angle_beta   90.00
_cell.angle_gamma   90.00
#
_symmetry.space_group_name_H-M   'P 1'
#
loop_
_entity.id
_entity.type
_entity.pdbx_description
1 polymer ?
#
loop_
_entity_poly.entity_id
_entity_poly.type
_entity_poly.pdbx_seq_one_letter_code
_entity_poly.pdbx_strand_id
1 'polypeptide(L)'
;MATTATPATAAATSTATTSEKKKPVFVKVESLKPGTHGHNLTVKVVESNTVKATGGGGRGGRVSASLNSRAPPRISECLIGDETGCILFTARNEQEKSDND
;
A
#
# COMPACT_ATOMS: atom_id res chain seq x y z
N MET A 1 -43.91 52.28 -11.86
CA MET A 1 -42.70 52.49 -12.68
C MET A 1 -41.64 51.56 -12.10
N ALA A 2 -41.38 50.42 -12.75
CA ALA A 2 -40.23 50.20 -13.65
C ALA A 2 -38.91 50.13 -12.84
N THR A 3 -38.07 49.09 -12.89
CA THR A 3 -37.89 48.01 -13.87
C THR A 3 -36.89 46.98 -13.28
N THR A 4 -37.23 45.70 -13.41
CA THR A 4 -36.39 44.54 -13.82
C THR A 4 -34.94 44.39 -13.33
N ALA A 5 -34.69 43.30 -12.60
CA ALA A 5 -33.37 42.68 -12.42
C ALA A 5 -33.38 41.22 -12.88
N THR A 6 -32.56 40.88 -13.91
CA THR A 6 -32.02 39.55 -14.31
C THR A 6 -31.12 39.78 -15.55
N PRO A 7 -30.12 38.94 -15.94
CA PRO A 7 -29.83 37.54 -15.56
C PRO A 7 -28.37 37.28 -15.07
N ALA A 8 -28.11 36.32 -14.19
CA ALA A 8 -27.84 34.89 -14.41
C ALA A 8 -26.56 34.58 -15.23
N THR A 9 -25.45 34.32 -14.53
CA THR A 9 -24.34 33.49 -15.06
C THR A 9 -24.56 32.08 -14.56
N ALA A 10 -24.84 31.18 -15.50
CA ALA A 10 -24.93 29.75 -15.28
C ALA A 10 -23.58 29.18 -14.84
N ALA A 11 -23.50 28.73 -13.59
CA ALA A 11 -22.49 27.76 -13.18
C ALA A 11 -23.19 26.40 -13.16
N ALA A 12 -22.86 25.57 -14.15
CA ALA A 12 -23.28 24.19 -14.21
C ALA A 12 -22.83 23.46 -12.93
N THR A 13 -23.79 23.06 -12.10
CA THR A 13 -23.55 22.12 -11.01
C THR A 13 -23.17 20.79 -11.66
N SER A 14 -21.87 20.55 -11.78
CA SER A 14 -21.34 19.21 -12.01
C SER A 14 -21.71 18.39 -10.78
N THR A 15 -22.82 17.66 -10.88
CA THR A 15 -23.23 16.64 -9.92
C THR A 15 -22.19 15.54 -9.96
N ALA A 16 -21.06 15.76 -9.28
CA ALA A 16 -20.13 14.72 -8.94
C ALA A 16 -20.89 13.80 -7.98
N THR A 17 -21.45 12.72 -8.54
CA THR A 17 -21.94 11.59 -7.76
C THR A 17 -20.74 11.04 -7.00
N THR A 18 -20.51 11.57 -5.80
CA THR A 18 -19.64 10.95 -4.81
C THR A 18 -20.31 9.64 -4.46
N SER A 19 -19.91 8.57 -5.14
CA SER A 19 -20.27 7.21 -4.76
C SER A 19 -19.88 7.05 -3.29
N GLU A 20 -20.86 6.91 -2.40
CA GLU A 20 -20.59 6.70 -0.98
C GLU A 20 -19.70 5.46 -0.83
N LYS A 21 -18.45 5.68 -0.42
CA LYS A 21 -17.50 4.60 -0.18
C LYS A 21 -18.07 3.80 0.99
N LYS A 22 -18.41 2.54 0.72
CA LYS A 22 -18.91 1.62 1.76
C LYS A 22 -17.91 1.60 2.93
N LYS A 23 -18.46 1.62 4.15
CA LYS A 23 -17.65 1.51 5.38
C LYS A 23 -16.73 0.29 5.26
N PRO A 24 -15.42 0.42 5.54
CA PRO A 24 -14.50 -0.71 5.50
C PRO A 24 -14.92 -1.74 6.54
N VAL A 25 -15.04 -3.00 6.11
CA VAL A 25 -15.27 -4.14 6.99
C VAL A 25 -13.90 -4.75 7.29
N PHE A 26 -13.58 -4.85 8.57
CA PHE A 26 -12.34 -5.48 9.02
C PHE A 26 -12.57 -6.97 9.21
N VAL A 27 -11.62 -7.74 8.71
CA VAL A 27 -11.61 -9.20 8.71
C VAL A 27 -10.49 -9.66 9.66
N LYS A 28 -10.55 -10.91 10.14
CA LYS A 28 -9.53 -11.49 11.04
C LYS A 28 -8.58 -12.41 10.29
N VAL A 29 -7.38 -12.60 10.83
CA VAL A 29 -6.32 -13.40 10.20
C VAL A 29 -6.76 -14.84 9.91
N GLU A 30 -7.48 -15.50 10.84
CA GLU A 30 -7.95 -16.89 10.67
C GLU A 30 -8.85 -17.10 9.43
N SER A 31 -9.57 -16.08 9.00
CA SER A 31 -10.52 -16.18 7.88
C SER A 31 -9.90 -15.96 6.50
N LEU A 32 -8.59 -15.67 6.44
CA LEU A 32 -7.88 -15.51 5.18
C LEU A 32 -7.76 -16.84 4.44
N LYS A 33 -8.00 -16.81 3.12
CA LYS A 33 -7.91 -17.98 2.25
C LYS A 33 -7.09 -17.66 1.00
N PRO A 34 -6.30 -18.63 0.49
CA PRO A 34 -5.62 -18.47 -0.80
C PRO A 34 -6.60 -18.09 -1.92
N GLY A 35 -6.15 -17.24 -2.85
CA GLY A 35 -6.96 -16.76 -3.98
C GLY A 35 -7.92 -15.61 -3.66
N THR A 36 -8.03 -15.18 -2.39
CA THR A 36 -8.81 -14.00 -1.99
C THR A 36 -7.93 -12.74 -1.92
N HIS A 37 -8.50 -11.57 -2.16
CA HIS A 37 -7.79 -10.28 -2.19
C HIS A 37 -8.69 -9.13 -1.73
N GLY A 38 -8.09 -7.98 -1.37
CA GLY A 38 -8.83 -6.77 -0.98
C GLY A 38 -9.34 -6.75 0.46
N HIS A 39 -8.70 -7.48 1.37
CA HIS A 39 -9.06 -7.52 2.79
C HIS A 39 -8.53 -6.30 3.55
N ASN A 40 -9.31 -5.81 4.51
CA ASN A 40 -8.85 -4.85 5.51
C ASN A 40 -8.64 -5.59 6.82
N LEU A 41 -7.43 -5.55 7.36
CA LEU A 41 -7.06 -6.22 8.61
C LEU A 41 -6.43 -5.20 9.56
N THR A 42 -6.64 -5.39 10.85
CA THR A 42 -5.90 -4.68 11.90
C THR A 42 -4.97 -5.70 12.53
N VAL A 43 -3.67 -5.51 12.36
CA VAL A 43 -2.64 -6.48 12.77
C VAL A 43 -1.49 -5.75 13.44
N LYS A 44 -0.86 -6.42 14.40
CA LYS A 44 0.36 -5.97 15.04
C LYS A 44 1.56 -6.61 14.35
N VAL A 45 2.61 -5.82 14.15
CA VAL A 45 3.92 -6.34 13.75
C VAL A 45 4.62 -6.89 15.00
N VAL A 46 4.96 -8.18 14.95
CA VAL A 46 5.70 -8.86 16.03
C VAL A 46 7.20 -8.78 15.75
N GLU A 47 7.59 -9.10 14.51
CA GLU A 47 8.98 -9.13 14.06
C GLU A 47 9.04 -8.70 12.59
N SER A 48 10.11 -8.02 12.20
CA SER A 48 10.40 -7.63 10.82
C SER A 48 11.86 -7.90 10.52
N ASN A 49 12.12 -8.80 9.58
CA ASN A 49 13.47 -9.16 9.15
C ASN A 49 13.69 -8.72 7.71
N THR A 50 14.64 -7.81 7.50
CA THR A 50 15.07 -7.43 6.16
C THR A 50 15.74 -8.61 5.48
N VAL A 51 15.16 -9.08 4.39
CA VAL A 51 15.74 -10.15 3.58
C VAL A 51 16.74 -9.51 2.63
N LYS A 52 18.03 -9.81 2.82
CA LYS A 52 19.06 -9.39 1.87
C LYS A 52 18.72 -9.98 0.51
N ALA A 53 18.42 -9.14 -0.46
CA ALA A 53 18.42 -9.56 -1.85
C ALA A 53 19.81 -10.15 -2.11
N THR A 54 19.90 -11.46 -2.31
CA THR A 54 21.11 -12.10 -2.81
C THR A 54 21.33 -11.50 -4.18
N GLY A 55 22.11 -10.42 -4.24
CA GLY A 55 22.60 -9.88 -5.48
C GLY A 55 23.25 -11.03 -6.22
N GLY A 56 22.84 -11.24 -7.48
CA GLY A 56 23.52 -12.14 -8.40
C GLY A 56 24.97 -11.69 -8.54
N GLY A 57 25.81 -12.16 -7.62
CA GLY A 57 27.25 -11.87 -7.52
C GLY A 57 28.04 -13.15 -7.35
N GLY A 58 27.49 -14.28 -7.78
CA GLY A 58 28.19 -15.55 -7.92
C GLY A 58 28.63 -15.75 -9.35
N ARG A 59 29.59 -14.95 -9.83
CA ARG A 59 30.57 -15.23 -10.91
C ARG A 59 31.26 -13.93 -11.29
N GLY A 60 32.58 -13.92 -11.13
CA GLY A 60 33.46 -12.77 -11.37
C GLY A 60 33.09 -11.99 -12.64
N GLY A 61 32.83 -10.71 -12.47
CA GLY A 61 32.37 -9.87 -13.56
C GLY A 61 32.33 -8.41 -13.14
N ARG A 62 33.53 -7.83 -13.04
CA ARG A 62 33.90 -6.43 -13.33
C ARG A 62 32.85 -5.38 -12.95
N VAL A 63 33.26 -4.52 -12.01
CA VAL A 63 32.70 -3.18 -11.76
C VAL A 63 32.47 -2.49 -13.11
N SER A 64 31.24 -2.55 -13.61
CA SER A 64 30.74 -1.71 -14.68
C SER A 64 29.54 -1.00 -14.11
N ALA A 65 29.79 0.21 -13.61
CA ALA A 65 28.78 1.21 -13.42
C ALA A 65 28.09 1.43 -14.78
N SER A 66 26.98 0.73 -15.02
CA SER A 66 26.22 0.81 -16.26
C SER A 66 24.72 0.74 -16.00
N LEU A 67 24.13 1.94 -15.94
CA LEU A 67 22.95 2.36 -16.71
C LEU A 67 21.56 1.81 -16.40
N ASN A 68 21.35 0.98 -15.38
CA ASN A 68 20.00 0.73 -14.84
C ASN A 68 19.93 1.05 -13.35
N SER A 69 19.70 2.32 -13.03
CA SER A 69 19.61 2.91 -11.68
C SER A 69 18.37 2.47 -10.88
N ARG A 70 17.91 1.22 -11.01
CA ARG A 70 16.83 0.72 -10.16
C ARG A 70 17.48 0.04 -8.97
N ALA A 71 17.45 0.73 -7.83
CA ALA A 71 17.84 0.14 -6.55
C ALA A 71 17.17 -1.24 -6.41
N PRO A 72 17.91 -2.28 -5.96
CA PRO A 72 17.32 -3.59 -5.74
C PRO A 72 16.13 -3.44 -4.77
N PRO A 73 15.02 -4.18 -5.00
CA PRO A 73 13.85 -4.08 -4.14
C PRO A 73 14.27 -4.44 -2.71
N ARG A 74 13.97 -3.54 -1.77
CA ARG A 74 14.09 -3.84 -0.34
C ARG A 74 12.89 -4.69 0.03
N ILE A 75 13.14 -5.88 0.55
CA ILE A 75 12.10 -6.83 0.92
C ILE A 75 12.34 -7.19 2.37
N SER A 76 11.27 -7.21 3.16
CA SER A 76 11.28 -7.82 4.48
C SER A 76 10.19 -8.86 4.60
N GLU A 77 10.48 -9.85 5.42
CA GLU A 77 9.50 -10.78 5.91
C GLU A 77 9.11 -10.34 7.32
N CYS A 78 7.84 -9.99 7.48
CA CYS A 78 7.28 -9.52 8.73
C CYS A 78 6.34 -10.59 9.28
N LEU A 79 6.58 -11.01 10.53
CA LEU A 79 5.58 -11.77 11.27
C LEU A 79 4.55 -10.78 11.83
N ILE A 80 3.33 -10.87 11.32
CA ILE A 80 2.23 -10.00 11.71
C ILE A 80 1.04 -10.83 12.17
N GLY A 81 0.26 -10.33 13.12
CA GLY A 81 -0.89 -11.08 13.64
C GLY A 81 -1.88 -10.25 14.43
N ASP A 82 -3.03 -10.86 14.68
CA ASP A 82 -4.09 -10.39 15.58
C ASP A 82 -4.32 -11.43 16.69
N GLU A 83 -5.40 -11.32 17.45
CA GLU A 83 -5.74 -12.30 18.49
C GLU A 83 -6.10 -13.71 17.95
N THR A 84 -6.33 -13.86 16.64
CA THR A 84 -6.71 -15.14 16.01
C THR A 84 -5.55 -15.89 15.38
N GLY A 85 -4.46 -15.21 15.04
CA GLY A 85 -3.29 -15.88 14.51
C GLY A 85 -2.27 -14.93 13.88
N CYS A 86 -1.23 -15.54 13.32
CA CYS A 86 -0.10 -14.84 12.71
C CYS A 86 0.09 -15.31 11.28
N ILE A 87 0.53 -14.41 10.41
CA ILE A 87 0.93 -14.70 9.02
C ILE A 87 2.30 -14.09 8.73
N LEU A 88 3.01 -14.71 7.78
CA LEU A 88 4.22 -14.13 7.22
C LEU A 88 3.83 -13.18 6.08
N PHE A 89 4.17 -11.91 6.23
CA PHE A 89 3.86 -10.85 5.27
C PHE A 89 5.13 -10.32 4.62
N THR A 90 5.18 -10.36 3.30
CA THR A 90 6.29 -9.76 2.54
C THR A 90 6.03 -8.28 2.32
N ALA A 91 6.70 -7.41 3.08
CA ALA A 91 6.67 -5.97 2.84
C ALA A 91 7.72 -5.59 1.79
N ARG A 92 7.40 -4.63 0.92
CA ARG A 92 8.31 -4.15 -0.12
C ARG A 92 8.58 -2.66 0.02
N ASN A 93 9.83 -2.27 -0.18
CA ASN A 93 10.30 -0.87 -0.25
C ASN A 93 9.94 -0.06 1.01
N GLU A 94 9.19 1.04 0.87
CA GLU A 94 8.82 1.94 1.97
C GLU A 94 7.78 1.33 2.93
N GLN A 95 7.18 0.20 2.58
CA GLN A 95 6.28 -0.54 3.48
C GLN A 95 7.01 -1.06 4.74
N GLU A 96 8.35 -1.13 4.71
CA GLU A 96 9.20 -1.52 5.83
C GLU A 96 9.76 -0.31 6.61
N LYS A 97 9.33 0.93 6.35
CA LYS A 97 9.90 2.07 7.10
C LYS A 97 9.53 1.94 8.60
N SER A 98 10.46 1.41 9.40
CA SER A 98 10.43 1.48 10.84
C SER A 98 10.83 2.90 11.23
N ASP A 99 9.89 3.69 11.75
CA ASP A 99 10.15 5.04 12.29
C ASP A 99 10.89 4.99 13.64
N ASN A 100 11.84 4.07 13.83
CA ASN A 100 12.57 3.86 15.08
C ASN A 100 14.01 4.43 15.01
N ASP A 101 14.18 5.58 14.37
CA ASP A 101 15.35 6.46 14.47
C ASP A 101 14.98 7.75 15.23
#